data_AF-A0A7W0YYD6-F1
#
_entry.id   AF-A0A7W0YYD6-F1
#
_cell.length_a   1.000
_cell.length_b   1.000
_cell.length_c   1.000
_cell.angle_alpha   90.00
_cell.angle_beta   90.00
_cell.angle_gamma   90.00
#
_symmetry.space_group_name_H-M   'P 1'
#
loop_
_entity.id
_entity.type
_entity.pdbx_description
1 polymer ?
#
loop_
_entity_poly.entity_id
_entity_poly.type
_entity_poly.pdbx_seq_one_letter_code
_entity_poly.pdbx_strand_id
1 'polypeptide(L)'
;MRTTVAIADELLASAKAEARQRGQTLGEYIEEAIRSQLAVRSQGTPPVVPVLRGGSGLRPGVDASSYRTLLEAMEEGRPVEDLR
;
A
#
# COMPACT_ATOMS: atom_id res chain seq x y z
N MET A 1 -17.08 9.67 17.50
CA MET A 1 -17.67 8.80 18.54
C MET A 1 -16.74 8.77 19.74
N ARG A 2 -17.24 8.65 20.97
CA ARG A 2 -16.41 8.53 22.18
C ARG A 2 -16.40 7.08 22.66
N THR A 3 -15.21 6.50 22.80
CA THR A 3 -15.02 5.12 23.24
C THR A 3 -14.12 5.11 24.47
N THR A 4 -14.45 4.28 25.46
CA THR A 4 -13.59 4.03 26.62
C THR A 4 -12.91 2.68 26.43
N VAL A 5 -11.59 2.64 26.57
CA VAL A 5 -10.77 1.41 26.45
C VAL A 5 -9.90 1.25 27.68
N ALA A 6 -9.62 0.01 28.07
CA ALA A 6 -8.61 -0.29 29.08
C ALA A 6 -7.23 -0.33 28.42
N ILE A 7 -6.26 0.42 28.96
CA ILE A 7 -4.87 0.49 28.50
C ILE A 7 -3.97 0.38 29.73
N ALA A 8 -2.89 -0.41 29.64
CA ALA A 8 -1.90 -0.51 30.69
C ALA A 8 -1.21 0.86 30.93
N ASP A 9 -0.96 1.21 32.19
CA ASP A 9 -0.45 2.54 32.57
C ASP A 9 0.87 2.89 31.88
N GLU A 10 1.78 1.91 31.76
CA GLU A 10 3.06 2.07 31.07
C GLU A 10 2.88 2.44 29.59
N LEU A 11 1.94 1.78 28.91
CA LEU A 11 1.62 2.05 27.52
C LEU A 11 0.98 3.43 27.35
N LEU A 12 0.10 3.83 28.28
CA LEU A 12 -0.50 5.16 28.28
C LEU A 12 0.56 6.25 28.46
N ALA A 13 1.56 6.02 29.31
CA ALA A 13 2.68 6.94 29.52
C ALA A 13 3.52 7.10 28.25
N SER A 14 3.90 5.99 27.60
CA SER A 14 4.65 6.01 26.34
C SER A 14 3.87 6.71 25.22
N ALA A 15 2.58 6.40 25.07
CA ALA A 15 1.74 7.02 24.04
C ALA A 15 1.61 8.54 24.24
N LYS A 16 1.51 9.01 25.49
CA LYS A 16 1.49 10.46 25.79
C LYS A 16 2.82 11.13 25.47
N ALA A 17 3.95 10.47 25.72
CA ALA A 17 5.27 11.01 25.41
C ALA A 17 5.45 11.15 23.89
N GLU A 18 5.10 10.11 23.13
CA GLU A 18 5.13 10.11 21.65
C GLU A 18 4.21 11.18 21.05
N ALA A 19 2.96 11.27 21.53
CA ALA A 19 2.01 12.27 21.05
C ALA A 19 2.55 13.71 21.25
N ARG A 20 3.16 13.98 22.41
CA ARG A 20 3.82 15.28 22.69
C ARG A 20 5.01 15.52 21.77
N GLN A 21 5.85 14.52 21.54
CA GLN A 21 7.00 14.66 20.65
C GLN A 21 6.58 14.98 19.22
N ARG A 22 5.44 14.43 18.77
CA ARG A 22 4.86 14.67 17.44
C ARG A 22 4.00 15.93 17.36
N GLY A 23 3.78 16.63 18.48
CA GLY A 23 2.96 17.84 18.53
C GLY A 23 1.47 17.60 18.31
N GLN A 24 0.96 16.40 18.61
CA GLN A 24 -0.44 16.03 18.43
C GLN A 24 -1.10 15.56 19.74
N THR A 25 -2.42 15.49 19.76
CA THR A 25 -3.17 14.98 20.92
C THR A 25 -3.02 13.46 21.04
N LEU A 26 -3.23 12.93 22.24
CA LEU A 26 -3.26 11.48 22.46
C LEU A 26 -4.34 10.80 21.61
N GLY A 27 -5.48 11.46 21.40
CA GLY A 27 -6.58 10.94 20.58
C GLY A 27 -6.17 10.77 19.12
N GLU A 28 -5.57 11.81 18.53
CA GLU A 28 -5.05 11.76 17.15
C GLU A 28 -3.99 10.68 16.99
N TYR A 29 -3.06 10.59 17.95
CA TYR A 29 -2.03 9.54 17.95
C TYR A 29 -2.61 8.12 17.99
N ILE A 30 -3.60 7.87 18.86
CA ILE A 30 -4.26 6.56 18.94
C ILE A 30 -5.05 6.27 17.66
N GLU A 31 -5.75 7.27 17.09
CA GLU A 31 -6.51 7.09 15.86
C GLU A 31 -5.59 6.72 14.69
N GLU A 32 -4.48 7.43 14.53
CA GLU A 32 -3.48 7.16 13.50
C GLU A 32 -2.88 5.76 13.65
N ALA A 33 -2.54 5.35 14.87
CA ALA A 33 -2.03 4.01 15.15
C ALA A 33 -3.03 2.91 14.76
N ILE A 34 -4.32 3.09 15.10
CA ILE A 34 -5.38 2.15 14.72
C ILE A 34 -5.54 2.09 13.20
N ARG A 35 -5.58 3.26 12.54
CA ARG A 35 -5.70 3.35 11.08
C ARG A 35 -4.56 2.63 10.36
N SER A 36 -3.32 2.84 10.82
CA SER A 36 -2.14 2.18 10.27
C SER A 36 -2.23 0.66 10.40
N GLN A 37 -2.61 0.15 11.58
CA GLN A 37 -2.77 -1.29 11.80
C GLN A 37 -3.87 -1.92 10.94
N LEU A 38 -4.99 -1.22 10.75
CA LEU A 38 -6.07 -1.66 9.87
C LEU A 38 -5.65 -1.62 8.38
N ALA A 39 -4.90 -0.59 7.98
CA ALA A 39 -4.39 -0.46 6.61
C ALA A 39 -3.42 -1.61 6.27
N VAL A 40 -2.51 -1.97 7.18
CA VAL A 40 -1.60 -3.12 7.02
C VAL A 40 -2.38 -4.42 6.83
N ARG A 41 -3.48 -4.62 7.57
CA ARG A 41 -4.36 -5.79 7.38
C ARG A 41 -5.11 -5.78 6.06
N SER A 42 -5.42 -4.61 5.50
CA SER A 42 -6.10 -4.49 4.21
C SER A 42 -5.18 -4.64 3.00
N GLN A 43 -3.86 -4.51 3.19
CA GLN A 43 -2.89 -4.89 2.17
C GLN A 43 -2.93 -6.42 2.08
N GLY A 44 -3.74 -6.95 1.15
CA GLY A 44 -3.72 -8.38 0.82
C GLY A 44 -2.30 -8.83 0.45
N THR A 45 -2.06 -10.14 0.41
CA THR A 45 -0.79 -10.69 -0.08
C THR A 45 -0.41 -9.98 -1.38
N PRO A 46 0.77 -9.33 -1.46
CA PRO A 46 1.21 -8.69 -2.69
C PRO A 46 1.02 -9.69 -3.83
N PRO A 47 0.43 -9.30 -4.98
CA PRO A 47 0.31 -10.21 -6.09
C PRO A 47 1.71 -10.74 -6.42
N VAL A 48 1.81 -12.05 -6.65
CA VAL A 48 3.07 -12.64 -7.11
C VAL A 48 3.31 -12.10 -8.51
N VAL A 49 4.15 -11.07 -8.61
CA VAL A 49 4.56 -10.52 -9.90
C VAL A 49 5.58 -11.49 -10.49
N PRO A 50 5.32 -12.09 -11.66
CA PRO A 50 6.26 -13.00 -12.28
C PRO A 50 7.55 -12.23 -12.61
N VAL A 51 8.70 -12.75 -12.17
CA VAL A 51 10.00 -12.24 -12.59
C VAL A 51 10.30 -12.83 -13.96
N LEU A 52 10.19 -12.01 -15.01
CA LEU A 52 10.51 -12.43 -16.38
C LEU A 52 12.04 -12.56 -16.52
N ARG A 53 12.59 -13.74 -16.21
CA ARG A 53 14.02 -14.05 -16.35
C ARG A 53 14.32 -14.58 -17.76
N GLY A 54 14.39 -13.66 -18.72
CA GLY A 54 14.74 -13.97 -20.11
C GLY A 54 13.58 -14.53 -20.94
N GLY A 55 13.33 -13.92 -22.10
CA GLY A 55 12.25 -14.24 -23.02
C GLY A 55 11.77 -12.99 -23.77
N SER A 56 11.93 -13.01 -25.10
CA SER A 56 11.52 -12.07 -26.18
C SER A 56 11.64 -10.53 -26.02
N GLY A 57 11.91 -9.99 -24.84
CA GLY A 57 11.84 -8.55 -24.60
C GLY A 57 10.41 -8.03 -24.70
N LEU A 58 10.26 -6.71 -24.90
CA LEU A 58 8.96 -6.09 -25.14
C LEU A 58 8.34 -6.67 -26.43
N ARG A 59 7.01 -6.59 -26.55
CA ARG A 59 6.33 -6.90 -27.80
C ARG A 59 6.99 -6.13 -28.97
N PRO A 60 7.21 -6.74 -30.14
CA PRO A 60 7.77 -6.04 -31.29
C PRO A 60 6.98 -4.76 -31.60
N GLY A 61 7.68 -3.63 -31.75
CA GLY A 61 7.08 -2.32 -31.98
C GLY A 61 6.74 -1.53 -30.71
N VAL A 62 6.86 -2.13 -29.51
CA VAL A 62 6.69 -1.42 -28.24
C VAL A 62 8.04 -0.91 -27.74
N ASP A 63 8.13 0.39 -27.56
CA ASP A 63 9.30 1.08 -26.99
C ASP A 63 8.97 1.54 -25.56
N ALA A 64 9.67 0.98 -24.56
CA ALA A 64 9.47 1.35 -23.16
C ALA A 64 9.81 2.81 -22.84
N SER A 65 10.53 3.51 -23.72
CA SER A 65 10.81 4.94 -23.54
C SER A 65 9.75 5.85 -24.17
N SER A 66 8.79 5.29 -24.92
CA SER A 66 7.75 6.04 -25.64
C SER A 66 6.37 5.79 -25.04
N TYR A 67 5.84 6.82 -24.37
CA TYR A 67 4.49 6.83 -23.77
C TYR A 67 3.39 6.39 -24.75
N ARG A 68 3.48 6.83 -26.02
CA ARG A 68 2.47 6.52 -27.05
C ARG A 68 2.39 5.03 -27.35
N THR A 69 3.55 4.40 -27.58
CA THR A 69 3.60 2.97 -27.93
C THR A 69 3.17 2.09 -26.76
N LEU A 70 3.41 2.54 -25.52
CA LEU A 70 2.94 1.86 -24.32
C LEU A 70 1.43 1.95 -24.18
N LEU A 71 0.85 3.14 -24.37
CA LEU A 71 -0.59 3.35 -24.27
C LEU A 71 -1.36 2.52 -25.30
N GLU A 72 -0.93 2.54 -26.56
CA GLU A 72 -1.53 1.72 -27.63
C GLU A 72 -1.48 0.22 -27.28
N ALA A 73 -0.33 -0.28 -26.79
CA ALA A 73 -0.19 -1.68 -26.39
C ALA A 73 -1.08 -2.08 -25.19
N MET A 74 -1.43 -1.13 -24.31
CA MET A 74 -2.33 -1.34 -23.17
C MET A 74 -3.80 -1.31 -23.60
N GLU A 75 -4.15 -0.46 -24.57
CA GLU A 75 -5.52 -0.27 -25.08
C GLU A 75 -5.94 -1.34 -26.11
N GLU A 76 -4.99 -2.03 -26.75
CA GLU A 76 -5.21 -3.14 -27.70
C GLU A 76 -5.96 -4.37 -27.11
N GLY A 77 -6.19 -4.42 -25.79
CA GLY A 77 -7.26 -5.20 -25.17
C GLY A 77 -7.17 -6.72 -25.33
N ARG A 78 -6.40 -7.38 -24.45
CA ARG A 78 -6.73 -8.76 -24.05
C ARG A 78 -6.97 -8.83 -22.54
N PRO A 79 -8.05 -9.47 -22.08
CA PRO A 79 -8.24 -9.76 -20.66
C PRO A 79 -7.04 -10.55 -20.12
N VAL A 80 -6.59 -10.19 -18.91
CA VAL A 80 -5.40 -10.75 -18.25
C VAL A 80 -5.58 -12.27 -17.99
N GLU A 81 -6.83 -12.71 -17.99
CA GLU A 81 -7.28 -14.08 -17.81
C GLU A 81 -6.89 -15.00 -18.98
N ASP A 82 -6.72 -14.46 -20.19
CA ASP A 82 -6.38 -15.23 -21.41
C ASP A 82 -4.87 -15.47 -21.60
N LEU A 83 -4.05 -15.01 -20.64
CA LEU A 83 -2.58 -15.10 -20.67
C LEU A 83 -2.01 -16.18 -19.74
N ARG A 84 -2.85 -17.10 -19.25
CA ARG A 84 -2.49 -18.11 -18.24
C ARG A 84 -2.16 -19.48 -18.82
#